data_AF-A0A432ZZX6-F1
#
_entry.id   AF-A0A432ZZX6-F1
#
_cell.length_a   1.000
_cell.length_b   1.000
_cell.length_c   1.000
_cell.angle_alpha   90.00
_cell.angle_beta   90.00
_cell.angle_gamma   90.00
#
_symmetry.space_group_name_H-M   'P 1'
#
loop_
_entity.id
_entity.type
_entity.pdbx_description
1 polymer ?
#
loop_
_entity_poly.entity_id
_entity_poly.type
_entity_poly.pdbx_seq_one_letter_code
_entity_poly.pdbx_strand_id
1 'polypeptide(L)'
;MIESIVFYHDPAIAGDQSAEADWKRRGLYMGPQFSELDEGVQVLFERYLEERGINTALAHFIPDYIEHKEQREYLKWLESVREFVAA
;
A
#
# COMPACT_ATOMS: atom_id res chain seq x y z
N MET A 1 5.74 -7.24 -7.86
CA MET A 1 4.97 -8.40 -8.33
C MET A 1 3.66 -8.40 -7.56
N ILE A 2 2.54 -8.73 -8.20
CA ILE A 2 1.22 -8.77 -7.53
C ILE A 2 1.18 -10.03 -6.64
N GLU A 3 0.85 -9.86 -5.36
CA GLU A 3 0.75 -10.99 -4.41
C GLU A 3 -0.68 -11.50 -4.27
N SER A 4 -1.66 -10.60 -4.27
CA SER A 4 -3.08 -10.93 -4.09
C SER A 4 -3.99 -9.89 -4.73
N ILE A 5 -5.20 -10.30 -5.06
CA ILE A 5 -6.26 -9.43 -5.55
C ILE A 5 -7.53 -9.77 -4.77
N VAL A 6 -8.03 -8.78 -4.03
CA VAL A 6 -9.24 -8.92 -3.21
C VAL A 6 -10.30 -7.96 -3.75
N PHE A 7 -11.52 -8.45 -3.90
CA PHE A 7 -12.66 -7.64 -4.31
C PHE A 7 -13.59 -7.39 -3.11
N TYR A 8 -13.90 -6.11 -2.85
CA TYR A 8 -14.85 -5.71 -1.83
C TYR A 8 -16.09 -5.12 -2.50
N HIS A 9 -17.27 -5.62 -2.14
CA HIS A 9 -18.55 -5.06 -2.61
C HIS A 9 -18.86 -3.69 -2.00
N ASP A 10 -18.44 -3.48 -0.76
CA ASP A 10 -18.60 -2.21 -0.04
C ASP A 10 -17.25 -1.45 -0.06
N PRO A 11 -17.16 -0.29 -0.74
CA PRO A 11 -15.93 0.49 -0.80
C PRO A 11 -15.53 1.07 0.57
N ALA A 12 -16.48 1.24 1.50
CA ALA A 12 -16.17 1.75 2.83
C ALA A 12 -15.24 0.79 3.58
N ILE A 13 -15.44 -0.52 3.42
CA ILE A 13 -14.63 -1.56 4.08
C ILE A 13 -13.18 -1.56 3.55
N ALA A 14 -12.98 -1.22 2.28
CA ALA A 14 -11.66 -1.23 1.65
C ALA A 14 -10.75 -0.09 2.18
N GLY A 15 -11.33 1.09 2.42
CA GLY A 15 -10.59 2.30 2.81
C GLY A 15 -10.56 2.57 4.32
N ASP A 16 -11.43 1.93 5.10
CA ASP A 16 -11.51 2.16 6.54
C ASP A 16 -10.32 1.52 7.28
N GLN A 17 -9.60 2.36 8.03
CA GLN A 17 -8.41 2.01 8.81
C GLN A 17 -8.74 1.62 10.25
N SER A 18 -10.02 1.53 10.62
CA SER A 18 -10.47 1.05 11.93
C SER A 18 -10.14 -0.43 12.17
N ALA A 19 -9.99 -0.78 13.44
CA ALA A 19 -9.77 -2.17 13.85
C ALA A 19 -10.98 -3.06 13.48
N GLU A 20 -12.19 -2.53 13.57
CA GLU A 20 -13.43 -3.21 13.20
C GLU A 20 -13.48 -3.51 11.70
N ALA A 21 -13.07 -2.57 10.85
CA ALA A 21 -13.01 -2.78 9.40
C ALA A 21 -11.95 -3.82 9.03
N ASP A 22 -10.78 -3.79 9.67
CA ASP A 22 -9.74 -4.81 9.47
C ASP A 22 -10.23 -6.21 9.86
N TRP A 23 -10.91 -6.33 11.01
CA TRP A 23 -11.52 -7.59 11.43
C TRP A 23 -12.54 -8.10 10.42
N LYS A 24 -13.41 -7.21 9.89
CA LYS A 24 -14.36 -7.56 8.84
C LYS A 24 -13.66 -8.04 7.57
N ARG A 25 -12.60 -7.35 7.12
CA ARG A 25 -11.84 -7.73 5.91
C ARG A 25 -11.24 -9.14 6.02
N ARG A 26 -10.72 -9.51 7.21
CA ARG A 26 -10.18 -10.85 7.46
C ARG A 26 -11.21 -11.97 7.38
N GLY A 27 -12.49 -11.65 7.59
CA GLY A 27 -13.59 -12.61 7.47
C GLY A 27 -14.10 -12.81 6.04
N LEU A 28 -13.62 -12.02 5.08
CA LEU A 28 -14.04 -12.09 3.67
C LEU A 28 -13.16 -13.06 2.88
N TYR A 29 -13.69 -13.54 1.76
CA TYR A 29 -12.91 -14.32 0.81
C TYR A 29 -11.80 -13.45 0.20
N MET A 30 -10.56 -13.85 0.41
CA MET A 30 -9.35 -13.11 0.01
C MET A 30 -8.97 -13.31 -1.46
N GLY A 31 -9.79 -14.03 -2.23
CA GLY A 31 -9.42 -14.46 -3.57
C GLY A 31 -8.55 -15.72 -3.56
N PRO A 32 -8.29 -16.30 -4.74
CA PRO A 32 -7.30 -17.36 -4.89
C PRO A 32 -5.88 -16.80 -4.72
N GLN A 33 -4.89 -17.67 -4.57
CA GLN A 33 -3.49 -17.24 -4.66
C GLN A 33 -3.25 -16.69 -6.07
N PHE A 34 -2.67 -15.50 -6.19
CA PHE A 34 -2.49 -14.86 -7.50
C PHE A 34 -1.67 -15.74 -8.47
N SER A 35 -0.67 -16.44 -7.95
CA SER A 35 0.16 -17.38 -8.73
C SER A 35 -0.57 -18.63 -9.23
N GLU A 36 -1.75 -18.96 -8.67
CA GLU A 36 -2.58 -20.08 -9.11
C GLU A 36 -3.57 -19.67 -10.22
N LEU A 37 -3.66 -18.38 -10.54
CA LEU A 37 -4.46 -17.90 -11.67
C LEU A 37 -3.82 -18.33 -13.00
N ASP A 38 -4.63 -18.45 -14.05
CA ASP A 38 -4.13 -18.59 -15.41
C ASP A 38 -3.15 -17.45 -15.76
N GLU A 39 -2.05 -17.78 -16.43
CA GLU A 39 -0.98 -16.83 -16.76
C GLU A 39 -1.52 -15.64 -17.58
N GLY A 40 -2.46 -15.88 -18.50
CA GLY A 40 -3.09 -14.83 -19.28
C GLY A 40 -3.90 -13.86 -18.42
N VAL A 41 -4.58 -14.37 -17.39
CA VAL A 41 -5.30 -13.54 -16.41
C VAL A 41 -4.33 -12.73 -15.57
N GLN A 42 -3.20 -13.31 -15.14
CA GLN A 42 -2.17 -12.58 -14.39
C GLN A 42 -1.65 -11.39 -15.20
N VAL A 43 -1.28 -11.62 -16.47
CA VAL A 43 -0.80 -10.57 -17.37
C VAL A 43 -1.84 -9.47 -17.59
N LEU A 44 -3.13 -9.83 -17.71
CA LEU A 44 -4.20 -8.83 -17.87
C LEU A 44 -4.35 -7.94 -16.64
N PHE A 45 -4.17 -8.48 -15.43
CA PHE A 45 -4.17 -7.67 -14.21
C PHE A 45 -2.96 -6.74 -14.13
N GLU A 46 -1.77 -7.20 -14.52
CA GLU A 46 -0.59 -6.36 -14.59
C GLU A 46 -0.81 -5.18 -15.55
N ARG A 47 -1.28 -5.44 -16.78
CA ARG A 47 -1.60 -4.39 -17.76
C ARG A 47 -2.67 -3.43 -17.27
N TYR A 48 -3.72 -3.93 -16.61
CA TYR A 48 -4.78 -3.10 -16.03
C TYR A 48 -4.24 -2.09 -15.01
N LEU A 49 -3.28 -2.51 -14.18
CA LEU A 49 -2.61 -1.65 -13.18
C LEU A 49 -1.64 -0.67 -13.85
N GLU A 50 -0.87 -1.12 -14.84
CA GLU A 50 0.07 -0.28 -15.59
C GLU A 50 -0.64 0.88 -16.29
N GLU A 51 -1.79 0.63 -16.93
CA GLU A 51 -2.62 1.65 -17.58
C GLU A 51 -3.14 2.71 -16.59
N ARG A 52 -3.17 2.40 -15.29
CA ARG A 52 -3.55 3.32 -14.20
C ARG A 52 -2.35 3.99 -13.53
N GLY A 53 -1.14 3.80 -14.07
CA GLY A 53 0.09 4.39 -13.57
C GLY A 53 0.75 3.59 -12.43
N ILE A 54 0.24 2.41 -12.08
CA ILE A 54 0.91 1.49 -11.15
C ILE A 54 1.90 0.68 -11.98
N ASN A 55 3.07 1.25 -12.20
CA ASN A 55 4.08 0.76 -13.14
C ASN A 55 5.51 1.02 -12.63
N THR A 56 6.51 0.76 -13.48
CA THR A 56 7.93 0.95 -13.16
C THR A 56 8.28 2.38 -12.73
N ALA A 57 7.66 3.40 -13.32
CA ALA A 57 7.92 4.79 -12.93
C ALA A 57 7.49 5.06 -11.47
N LEU A 58 6.31 4.56 -11.08
CA LEU A 58 5.85 4.63 -9.69
C LEU A 58 6.76 3.81 -8.76
N ALA A 59 7.20 2.63 -9.20
CA ALA A 59 8.09 1.77 -8.43
C ALA A 59 9.46 2.43 -8.14
N HIS A 60 9.98 3.25 -9.06
CA HIS A 60 11.19 4.04 -8.82
C HIS A 60 10.94 5.26 -7.95
N PHE A 61 9.79 5.93 -8.12
CA PHE A 61 9.46 7.11 -7.34
C PHE A 61 9.28 6.83 -5.85
N ILE A 62 8.66 5.70 -5.48
CA ILE A 62 8.32 5.41 -4.08
C ILE A 62 9.55 5.37 -3.16
N PRO A 63 10.64 4.61 -3.45
CA PRO A 63 11.85 4.62 -2.64
C PRO A 63 12.47 6.01 -2.48
N ASP A 64 12.63 6.75 -3.57
CA ASP A 64 13.21 8.10 -3.56
C ASP A 64 12.39 9.05 -2.66
N TYR A 65 11.06 8.97 -2.75
CA TYR A 65 10.16 9.75 -1.92
C TYR A 65 10.19 9.33 -0.44
N ILE A 66 10.33 8.03 -0.17
CA ILE A 66 10.48 7.51 1.21
C ILE A 66 11.75 8.07 1.85
N GLU A 67 12.89 8.02 1.16
CA GLU A 67 14.17 8.57 1.66
C GLU A 67 14.05 10.08 1.95
N HIS A 68 13.45 10.82 1.02
CA HIS A 68 13.21 12.25 1.23
C HIS A 68 12.30 12.54 2.44
N LYS A 69 11.23 11.75 2.60
CA LYS A 69 10.30 11.90 3.73
C LYS A 69 10.99 11.54 5.05
N GLU A 70 11.74 10.44 5.09
CA GLU A 70 12.45 9.98 6.28
C GLU A 70 13.40 11.06 6.80
N GLN A 71 14.21 11.66 5.91
CA GLN A 71 15.13 12.73 6.31
C GLN A 71 14.39 13.92 6.94
N ARG A 72 13.21 14.28 6.41
CA ARG A 72 12.40 15.37 6.97
C ARG A 72 11.82 15.01 8.34
N GLU A 73 11.30 13.81 8.50
CA GLU A 73 10.78 13.33 9.78
C GLU A 73 11.90 13.21 10.83
N TYR A 74 13.11 12.80 10.42
CA TYR A 74 14.28 12.73 11.29
C TYR A 74 14.67 14.11 11.83
N LEU A 75 14.76 15.12 10.96
CA LEU A 75 15.04 16.50 11.39
C LEU A 75 13.98 17.04 12.36
N LYS A 76 12.70 16.79 12.06
CA LYS A 76 11.59 17.20 12.92
C LYS A 76 11.65 16.51 14.28
N TRP A 77 11.99 15.22 14.30
CA TRP A 77 12.17 14.47 15.53
C TRP A 77 13.32 15.03 16.37
N LEU A 78 14.48 15.33 15.75
CA LEU A 78 15.60 15.96 16.45
C LEU A 78 15.23 17.31 17.06
N GLU A 79 14.46 18.12 16.34
CA GLU A 79 13.95 19.40 16.85
C GLU A 79 13.03 19.21 18.06
N SER A 80 12.09 18.25 17.98
CA SER A 80 11.19 17.95 19.09
C SER A 80 11.94 17.45 20.33
N VAL A 81 12.99 16.64 20.15
CA VAL A 81 13.86 16.18 21.25
C VAL A 81 14.64 17.34 21.85
N ARG A 82 15.19 18.24 21.03
CA ARG A 82 15.90 19.44 21.49
C ARG A 82 14.99 20.30 22.37
N GLU A 83 13.77 20.56 21.93
CA GLU A 83 12.79 21.38 22.66
C GLU A 83 12.39 20.74 24.00
N PHE A 84 12.15 19.43 24.00
CA PHE A 84 11.82 18.70 25.23
C PHE A 84 12.94 18.77 26.29
N VAL A 85 14.21 18.64 25.87
CA VAL A 85 15.36 18.67 26.78
C VAL A 85 15.71 20.10 27.24
N ALA A 86 15.35 21.12 26.46
CA ALA A 86 15.61 22.52 26.79
C ALA A 86 14.54 23.17 27.69
N ALA A 87 13.41 22.49 27.93
CA ALA A 87 12.34 22.89 28.84
C ALA A 87 12.65 22.51 30.30
#